data_AF-A0A3B7MQG3-F1
#
_entry.id   AF-A0A3B7MQG3-F1
#
_cell.length_a   1.000
_cell.length_b   1.000
_cell.length_c   1.000
_cell.angle_alpha   90.00
_cell.angle_beta   90.00
_cell.angle_gamma   90.00
#
_symmetry.space_group_name_H-M   'P 1'
#
loop_
_entity.id
_entity.type
_entity.pdbx_description
1 polymer ?
#
loop_
_entity_poly.entity_id
_entity_poly.type
_entity_poly.pdbx_seq_one_letter_code
_entity_poly.pdbx_strand_id
1 'polypeptide(L)'
;MSEGDVLLLTVNDLTRYMKQYLFLLSILLLIVACKGKKTSLQDNEPVTVEEFIEFFPETPLPIRIADTTLVKKSTDSLQIGYKIFTQFIPDSLIQKDFGKGATPKIFPLGRTREEGKETYLLIKATTGAKRVAYLACFSKKNEFLQMLPLVKTGTDQYSSAYGVLDKKFQITTYYEKKRANNETSFKRNVYIFNSGANEFTLILTEPNEEIIENVINPIDTFPTKNKYSGDYVKDKKNFISVRDGRRATEPVVFVHFEKSDCRGELKGTARFVSATMAVFQESGNPCSLEFTFSNNRVVMKETGGCGTYRDIKCFFEGTYPKKKAKKK
;
A
#
# COMPACT_ATOMS: atom_id res chain seq x y z
N MET A 1 51.83 -9.51 -74.76
CA MET A 1 51.11 -9.25 -73.50
C MET A 1 50.01 -8.27 -73.83
N SER A 2 48.75 -8.70 -73.79
CA SER A 2 47.60 -7.97 -74.33
C SER A 2 47.04 -6.99 -73.29
N GLU A 3 46.40 -5.90 -73.74
CA GLU A 3 45.81 -4.83 -72.91
C GLU A 3 44.82 -5.33 -71.83
N GLY A 4 44.33 -6.57 -71.92
CA GLY A 4 43.43 -7.17 -70.93
C GLY A 4 44.08 -7.53 -69.59
N ASP A 5 45.39 -7.79 -69.55
CA ASP A 5 46.07 -8.23 -68.32
C ASP A 5 46.40 -7.07 -67.36
N VAL A 6 46.51 -5.84 -67.89
CA VAL A 6 46.79 -4.64 -67.08
C VAL A 6 45.55 -4.18 -66.31
N LEU A 7 44.34 -4.35 -66.87
CA LEU A 7 43.11 -3.90 -66.23
C LEU A 7 42.73 -4.77 -65.01
N LEU A 8 42.94 -6.08 -65.07
CA LEU A 8 42.63 -7.03 -63.99
C LEU A 8 43.51 -6.86 -62.74
N LEU A 9 44.77 -6.44 -62.91
CA LEU A 9 45.67 -6.17 -61.78
C LEU A 9 45.23 -4.92 -60.99
N THR A 10 44.70 -3.89 -61.66
CA THR A 10 44.29 -2.64 -60.99
C THR A 10 43.02 -2.81 -60.14
N VAL A 11 42.05 -3.61 -60.57
CA VAL A 11 40.78 -3.81 -59.85
C VAL A 11 40.97 -4.67 -58.59
N ASN A 12 41.85 -5.68 -58.64
CA ASN A 12 42.16 -6.52 -57.47
C ASN A 12 42.94 -5.75 -56.40
N ASP A 13 43.84 -4.84 -56.77
CA ASP A 13 44.52 -3.99 -55.79
C ASP A 13 43.58 -2.93 -55.20
N LEU A 14 42.70 -2.31 -56.01
CA LEU A 14 41.67 -1.36 -55.53
C LEU A 14 40.69 -2.02 -54.54
N THR A 15 40.24 -3.24 -54.82
CA THR A 15 39.35 -4.00 -53.91
C THR A 15 40.07 -4.46 -52.65
N ARG A 16 41.38 -4.77 -52.72
CA ARG A 16 42.21 -5.09 -51.55
C ARG A 16 42.40 -3.87 -50.65
N TYR A 17 42.73 -2.71 -51.21
CA TYR A 17 42.83 -1.45 -50.47
C TYR A 17 41.49 -1.03 -49.87
N MET A 18 40.39 -1.09 -50.62
CA MET A 18 39.04 -0.78 -50.10
C MET A 18 38.63 -1.71 -48.94
N LYS A 19 38.94 -3.01 -49.01
CA LYS A 19 38.73 -3.94 -47.87
C LYS A 19 39.59 -3.60 -46.66
N GLN A 20 40.84 -3.20 -46.87
CA GLN A 20 41.74 -2.79 -45.78
C GLN A 20 41.26 -1.51 -45.09
N TYR A 21 40.79 -0.52 -45.85
CA TYR A 21 40.22 0.71 -45.30
C TYR A 21 38.87 0.48 -44.63
N LEU A 22 38.02 -0.41 -45.15
CA LEU A 22 36.75 -0.79 -44.52
C LEU A 22 36.98 -1.53 -43.18
N PHE A 23 38.03 -2.35 -43.10
CA PHE A 23 38.44 -3.04 -41.87
C PHE A 23 39.10 -2.10 -40.86
N LEU A 24 39.87 -1.11 -41.32
CA LEU A 24 40.42 -0.05 -40.47
C LEU A 24 39.34 0.89 -39.94
N LEU A 25 38.31 1.20 -40.74
CA LEU A 25 37.17 2.03 -40.33
C LEU A 25 36.30 1.33 -39.28
N SER A 26 36.07 0.03 -39.41
CA SER A 26 35.32 -0.76 -38.41
C SER A 26 36.11 -0.92 -37.10
N ILE A 27 37.43 -1.06 -37.16
CA ILE A 27 38.30 -0.99 -35.97
C ILE A 27 38.23 0.41 -35.34
N LEU A 28 38.28 1.48 -36.12
CA LEU A 28 38.18 2.86 -35.60
C LEU A 28 36.82 3.12 -34.92
N LEU A 29 35.72 2.62 -35.48
CA LEU A 29 34.39 2.67 -34.86
C LEU A 29 34.30 1.87 -33.55
N LEU A 30 35.01 0.74 -33.44
CA LEU A 30 35.11 -0.02 -32.19
C LEU A 30 35.91 0.70 -31.10
N ILE A 31 36.90 1.52 -31.47
CA ILE A 31 37.70 2.30 -30.50
C ILE A 31 36.92 3.53 -29.99
N VAL A 32 36.05 4.12 -30.82
CA VAL A 32 35.17 5.24 -30.40
C VAL A 32 34.02 4.77 -29.48
N ALA A 33 33.58 3.51 -29.59
CA ALA A 33 32.55 2.92 -28.72
C ALA A 33 33.01 2.66 -27.27
N CYS A 34 34.33 2.75 -26.98
CA CYS A 34 34.91 2.43 -25.67
C CYS A 34 35.31 3.66 -24.83
N LYS A 35 34.71 4.84 -25.06
CA LYS A 35 34.98 6.05 -24.26
C LYS A 35 34.00 6.33 -23.11
N GLY A 36 33.12 5.39 -22.77
CA GLY A 36 32.31 5.48 -21.55
C GLY A 36 33.03 4.83 -20.38
N LYS A 37 33.76 5.61 -19.57
CA LYS A 37 34.23 5.15 -18.26
C LYS A 37 32.97 4.83 -17.45
N LYS A 38 32.69 3.56 -17.18
CA LYS A 38 31.57 3.18 -16.30
C LYS A 38 31.94 3.61 -14.88
N THR A 39 31.36 4.72 -14.41
CA THR A 39 31.56 5.19 -13.04
C THR A 39 31.17 4.08 -12.08
N SER A 40 32.11 3.67 -11.24
CA SER A 40 31.91 2.61 -10.26
C SER A 40 31.38 3.25 -8.99
N LEU A 41 30.11 2.98 -8.63
CA LEU A 41 29.53 3.52 -7.39
C LEU A 41 29.92 2.72 -6.14
N GLN A 42 31.17 2.25 -6.07
CA GLN A 42 31.72 1.61 -4.87
C GLN A 42 32.27 2.68 -3.91
N ASP A 43 32.39 2.37 -2.63
CA ASP A 43 32.68 3.32 -1.53
C ASP A 43 34.07 4.04 -1.59
N ASN A 44 34.83 3.92 -2.68
CA ASN A 44 36.21 4.40 -2.80
C ASN A 44 36.39 5.62 -3.73
N GLU A 45 35.33 6.09 -4.39
CA GLU A 45 35.43 7.19 -5.37
C GLU A 45 34.51 8.36 -4.95
N PRO A 46 34.93 9.64 -5.15
CA PRO A 46 34.02 10.76 -5.05
C PRO A 46 32.98 10.66 -6.18
N VAL A 47 31.71 10.77 -5.83
CA VAL A 47 30.58 10.62 -6.75
C VAL A 47 29.78 11.92 -6.73
N THR A 48 29.44 12.43 -7.91
CA THR A 48 28.50 13.55 -8.07
C THR A 48 27.06 13.05 -8.10
N VAL A 49 26.07 13.91 -7.83
CA VAL A 49 24.67 13.50 -7.87
C VAL A 49 24.23 13.14 -9.30
N GLU A 50 24.80 13.79 -10.30
CA GLU A 50 24.60 13.48 -11.72
C GLU A 50 25.08 12.05 -12.03
N GLU A 51 26.30 11.69 -11.60
CA GLU A 51 26.83 10.34 -11.78
C GLU A 51 25.98 9.30 -11.03
N PHE A 52 25.53 9.63 -9.82
CA PHE A 52 24.62 8.78 -9.05
C PHE A 52 23.31 8.51 -9.79
N ILE A 53 22.68 9.55 -10.35
CA ILE A 53 21.43 9.45 -11.13
C ILE A 53 21.65 8.75 -12.48
N GLU A 54 22.77 9.01 -13.17
CA GLU A 54 23.14 8.39 -14.44
C GLU A 54 23.54 6.92 -14.33
N PHE A 55 23.89 6.44 -13.14
CA PHE A 55 24.14 5.03 -12.91
C PHE A 55 22.88 4.15 -13.02
N PHE A 56 21.69 4.72 -12.85
CA PHE A 56 20.43 3.99 -12.96
C PHE A 56 20.03 3.83 -14.44
N PRO A 57 19.70 2.60 -14.89
CA PRO A 57 19.34 2.37 -16.28
C PRO A 57 18.01 3.05 -16.61
N GLU A 58 17.96 3.76 -17.72
CA GLU A 58 16.71 4.38 -18.18
C GLU A 58 15.66 3.31 -18.49
N THR A 59 14.43 3.52 -18.00
CA THR A 59 13.34 2.56 -18.10
C THR A 59 12.06 3.26 -18.57
N PRO A 60 11.40 2.77 -19.64
CA PRO A 60 10.17 3.36 -20.13
C PRO A 60 8.98 3.08 -19.20
N LEU A 61 8.02 4.01 -19.16
CA LEU A 61 6.78 3.86 -18.42
C LEU A 61 5.73 3.03 -19.20
N PRO A 62 4.87 2.24 -18.53
CA PRO A 62 4.80 2.05 -17.08
C PRO A 62 5.85 1.07 -16.55
N ILE A 63 6.35 1.31 -15.34
CA ILE A 63 7.32 0.44 -14.68
C ILE A 63 6.59 -0.35 -13.59
N ARG A 64 6.66 -1.68 -13.64
CA ARG A 64 6.06 -2.57 -12.64
C ARG A 64 7.12 -3.41 -11.94
N ILE A 65 7.17 -3.32 -10.61
CA ILE A 65 8.05 -4.12 -9.77
C ILE A 65 7.21 -5.07 -8.93
N ALA A 66 7.31 -6.37 -9.22
CA ALA A 66 6.66 -7.41 -8.44
C ALA A 66 7.61 -7.98 -7.36
N ASP A 67 7.03 -8.53 -6.29
CA ASP A 67 7.73 -9.30 -5.26
C ASP A 67 8.63 -10.41 -5.84
N THR A 68 8.15 -11.15 -6.83
CA THR A 68 8.91 -12.20 -7.55
C THR A 68 10.13 -11.63 -8.28
N THR A 69 10.04 -10.42 -8.83
CA THR A 69 11.17 -9.72 -9.45
C THR A 69 12.23 -9.37 -8.41
N LEU A 70 11.84 -9.05 -7.17
CA LEU A 70 12.81 -8.75 -6.11
C LEU A 70 13.61 -9.96 -5.67
N VAL A 71 13.06 -11.17 -5.75
CA VAL A 71 13.76 -12.40 -5.35
C VAL A 71 14.89 -12.75 -6.32
N LYS A 72 14.82 -12.31 -7.60
CA LYS A 72 15.87 -12.53 -8.59
C LYS A 72 17.22 -11.97 -8.10
N LYS A 73 18.30 -12.72 -8.33
CA LYS A 73 19.66 -12.31 -7.95
C LYS A 73 20.05 -11.06 -8.76
N SER A 74 20.56 -10.05 -8.08
CA SER A 74 21.12 -8.85 -8.72
C SER A 74 22.60 -9.08 -9.00
N THR A 75 23.12 -8.51 -10.08
CA THR A 75 24.54 -8.60 -10.42
C THR A 75 25.36 -7.78 -9.43
N ASP A 76 26.34 -8.39 -8.77
CA ASP A 76 27.13 -7.74 -7.71
C ASP A 76 27.92 -6.52 -8.23
N SER A 77 28.28 -6.49 -9.52
CA SER A 77 28.94 -5.33 -10.15
C SER A 77 28.07 -4.08 -10.26
N LEU A 78 26.76 -4.20 -10.07
CA LEU A 78 25.81 -3.09 -10.05
C LEU A 78 25.46 -2.65 -8.61
N GLN A 79 26.09 -3.24 -7.59
CA GLN A 79 25.83 -2.85 -6.22
C GLN A 79 26.32 -1.42 -5.97
N ILE A 80 25.47 -0.57 -5.43
CA ILE A 80 25.82 0.77 -4.98
C ILE A 80 26.36 0.65 -3.55
N GLY A 81 27.52 1.22 -3.29
CA GLY A 81 28.12 1.33 -1.96
C GLY A 81 27.17 2.06 -1.01
N TYR A 82 27.00 1.53 0.20
CA TYR A 82 26.01 2.09 1.14
C TYR A 82 26.39 3.52 1.54
N LYS A 83 27.69 3.84 1.67
CA LYS A 83 28.14 5.19 1.98
C LYS A 83 27.81 6.15 0.84
N ILE A 84 28.09 5.75 -0.40
CA ILE A 84 27.72 6.54 -1.60
C ILE A 84 26.21 6.79 -1.64
N PHE A 85 25.40 5.76 -1.44
CA PHE A 85 23.94 5.90 -1.41
C PHE A 85 23.48 6.94 -0.38
N THR A 86 24.04 6.88 0.83
CA THR A 86 23.66 7.78 1.93
C THR A 86 24.16 9.21 1.79
N GLN A 87 25.02 9.51 0.80
CA GLN A 87 25.37 10.90 0.45
C GLN A 87 24.19 11.63 -0.20
N PHE A 88 23.32 10.90 -0.91
CA PHE A 88 22.23 11.47 -1.70
C PHE A 88 20.85 11.17 -1.12
N ILE A 89 20.69 10.06 -0.40
CA ILE A 89 19.41 9.64 0.17
C ILE A 89 19.57 9.40 1.67
N PRO A 90 18.80 10.07 2.55
CA PRO A 90 18.91 9.89 3.99
C PRO A 90 18.73 8.43 4.44
N ASP A 91 19.68 7.94 5.23
CA ASP A 91 19.70 6.58 5.77
C ASP A 91 18.46 6.25 6.63
N SER A 92 17.91 7.26 7.32
CA SER A 92 16.70 7.15 8.14
C SER A 92 15.50 6.59 7.38
N LEU A 93 15.40 6.82 6.07
CA LEU A 93 14.31 6.30 5.25
C LEU A 93 14.43 4.79 5.02
N ILE A 94 15.66 4.28 4.88
CA ILE A 94 15.94 2.85 4.75
C ILE A 94 15.83 2.13 6.09
N GLN A 95 16.31 2.77 7.17
CA GLN A 95 16.27 2.20 8.52
C GLN A 95 14.84 1.95 9.03
N LYS A 96 13.84 2.71 8.56
CA LYS A 96 12.41 2.44 8.85
C LYS A 96 12.00 1.02 8.47
N ASP A 97 12.56 0.48 7.39
CA ASP A 97 12.25 -0.85 6.91
C ASP A 97 13.26 -1.91 7.38
N PHE A 98 14.54 -1.59 7.47
CA PHE A 98 15.56 -2.59 7.80
C PHE A 98 15.99 -2.62 9.27
N GLY A 99 15.55 -1.65 10.07
CA GLY A 99 15.96 -1.48 11.46
C GLY A 99 17.17 -0.53 11.60
N LYS A 100 17.37 -0.03 12.82
CA LYS A 100 18.46 0.90 13.13
C LYS A 100 19.83 0.25 12.92
N GLY A 101 20.73 0.96 12.24
CA GLY A 101 22.10 0.48 11.95
C GLY A 101 22.21 -0.56 10.84
N ALA A 102 21.12 -0.90 10.16
CA ALA A 102 21.17 -1.82 9.03
C ALA A 102 21.82 -1.17 7.79
N THR A 103 22.69 -1.92 7.12
CA THR A 103 23.37 -1.53 5.87
C THR A 103 22.97 -2.49 4.75
N PRO A 104 21.73 -2.41 4.22
CA PRO A 104 21.30 -3.30 3.14
C PRO A 104 22.14 -3.12 1.89
N LYS A 105 22.28 -4.19 1.11
CA LYS A 105 22.84 -4.10 -0.25
C LYS A 105 21.88 -3.32 -1.14
N ILE A 106 22.40 -2.33 -1.87
CA ILE A 106 21.61 -1.44 -2.72
C ILE A 106 21.90 -1.74 -4.19
N PHE A 107 20.84 -1.83 -5.00
CA PHE A 107 20.95 -2.08 -6.44
C PHE A 107 20.04 -1.13 -7.24
N PRO A 108 20.50 -0.59 -8.38
CA PRO A 108 19.68 0.19 -9.27
C PRO A 108 18.71 -0.74 -10.03
N LEU A 109 17.43 -0.40 -10.05
CA LEU A 109 16.42 -1.12 -10.84
C LEU A 109 16.04 -0.35 -12.11
N GLY A 110 16.03 0.98 -12.06
CA GLY A 110 15.66 1.80 -13.20
C GLY A 110 15.56 3.28 -12.86
N ARG A 111 15.49 4.10 -13.90
CA ARG A 111 15.25 5.55 -13.82
C ARG A 111 14.24 5.96 -14.87
N THR A 112 13.40 6.93 -14.53
CA THR A 112 12.59 7.67 -15.49
C THR A 112 12.54 9.15 -15.11
N ARG A 113 12.16 10.00 -16.05
CA ARG A 113 12.05 11.46 -15.86
C ARG A 113 10.70 11.93 -16.33
N GLU A 114 10.08 12.79 -15.54
CA GLU A 114 8.98 13.61 -16.01
C GLU A 114 9.55 14.86 -16.64
N GLU A 115 9.27 15.08 -17.92
CA GLU A 115 9.87 16.17 -18.69
C GLU A 115 9.63 17.53 -18.03
N GLY A 116 10.71 18.27 -17.77
CA GLY A 116 10.65 19.56 -17.09
C GLY A 116 10.34 19.51 -15.58
N LYS A 117 10.17 18.31 -14.98
CA LYS A 117 9.83 18.13 -13.56
C LYS A 117 10.82 17.23 -12.82
N GLU A 118 10.36 16.15 -12.19
CA GLU A 118 11.15 15.29 -11.31
C GLU A 118 11.85 14.12 -12.03
N THR A 119 12.93 13.65 -11.43
CA THR A 119 13.58 12.37 -11.77
C THR A 119 13.21 11.32 -10.74
N TYR A 120 12.83 10.13 -11.21
CA TYR A 120 12.44 9.01 -10.36
C TYR A 120 13.44 7.86 -10.48
N LEU A 121 13.97 7.41 -9.35
CA LEU A 121 14.89 6.27 -9.27
C LEU A 121 14.21 5.08 -8.59
N LEU A 122 14.21 3.92 -9.24
CA LEU A 122 13.81 2.66 -8.64
C LEU A 122 15.02 1.97 -8.03
N ILE A 123 14.91 1.68 -6.73
CA ILE A 123 16.00 1.15 -5.92
C ILE A 123 15.56 -0.18 -5.31
N LYS A 124 16.44 -1.18 -5.34
CA LYS A 124 16.27 -2.42 -4.57
C LYS A 124 17.24 -2.41 -3.39
N ALA A 125 16.71 -2.60 -2.19
CA ALA A 125 17.50 -2.83 -0.98
C ALA A 125 17.28 -4.25 -0.46
N THR A 126 18.34 -4.91 0.00
CA THR A 126 18.26 -6.29 0.51
C THR A 126 19.11 -6.54 1.75
N THR A 127 18.56 -7.23 2.75
CA THR A 127 19.26 -7.77 3.92
C THR A 127 18.71 -9.14 4.26
N GLY A 128 19.55 -10.19 4.19
CA GLY A 128 19.09 -11.57 4.38
C GLY A 128 17.95 -11.92 3.41
N ALA A 129 16.83 -12.39 3.95
CA ALA A 129 15.62 -12.67 3.16
C ALA A 129 14.80 -11.41 2.82
N LYS A 130 14.96 -10.31 3.58
CA LYS A 130 14.16 -9.09 3.43
C LYS A 130 14.61 -8.29 2.21
N ARG A 131 13.65 -7.91 1.38
CA ARG A 131 13.88 -7.13 0.15
C ARG A 131 12.81 -6.06 0.03
N VAL A 132 13.22 -4.86 -0.36
CA VAL A 132 12.32 -3.72 -0.56
C VAL A 132 12.66 -3.03 -1.87
N ALA A 133 11.64 -2.73 -2.68
CA ALA A 133 11.74 -1.77 -3.78
C ALA A 133 11.31 -0.40 -3.29
N TYR A 134 12.08 0.63 -3.62
CA TYR A 134 11.75 2.03 -3.36
C TYR A 134 11.63 2.81 -4.67
N LEU A 135 10.88 3.89 -4.61
CA LEU A 135 10.86 4.97 -5.58
C LEU A 135 11.41 6.23 -4.90
N ALA A 136 12.61 6.64 -5.26
CA ALA A 136 13.17 7.92 -4.83
C ALA A 136 12.86 9.01 -5.86
N CYS A 137 12.53 10.20 -5.40
CA CYS A 137 12.17 11.35 -6.20
C CYS A 137 13.22 12.44 -6.02
N PHE A 138 13.70 12.99 -7.13
CA PHE A 138 14.68 14.06 -7.20
C PHE A 138 14.09 15.25 -7.97
N SER A 139 14.40 16.46 -7.54
CA SER A 139 13.99 17.68 -8.22
C SER A 139 14.66 17.79 -9.59
N LYS A 140 14.19 18.75 -10.42
CA LYS A 140 14.86 19.11 -11.68
C LYS A 140 16.32 19.55 -11.52
N LYS A 141 16.75 19.88 -10.30
CA LYS A 141 18.12 20.26 -9.94
C LYS A 141 18.89 19.12 -9.28
N ASN A 142 18.40 17.88 -9.39
CA ASN A 142 18.97 16.69 -8.77
C ASN A 142 19.02 16.75 -7.23
N GLU A 143 18.15 17.53 -6.60
CA GLU A 143 18.03 17.54 -5.13
C GLU A 143 17.09 16.42 -4.70
N PHE A 144 17.49 15.61 -3.72
CA PHE A 144 16.62 14.57 -3.16
C PHE A 144 15.39 15.21 -2.49
N LEU A 145 14.20 14.72 -2.83
CA LEU A 145 12.93 15.21 -2.30
C LEU A 145 12.31 14.21 -1.31
N GLN A 146 12.03 13.00 -1.78
CA GLN A 146 11.34 11.99 -0.98
C GLN A 146 11.58 10.57 -1.51
N MET A 147 11.35 9.56 -0.67
CA MET A 147 11.38 8.15 -1.08
C MET A 147 10.17 7.38 -0.55
N LEU A 148 9.54 6.58 -1.42
CA LEU A 148 8.38 5.74 -1.10
C LEU A 148 8.72 4.25 -1.26
N PRO A 149 8.47 3.39 -0.25
CA PRO A 149 8.54 1.95 -0.44
C PRO A 149 7.37 1.46 -1.32
N LEU A 150 7.69 0.81 -2.44
CA LEU A 150 6.72 0.31 -3.41
C LEU A 150 6.23 -1.11 -3.11
N VAL A 151 7.16 -2.01 -2.83
CA VAL A 151 6.87 -3.44 -2.57
C VAL A 151 7.93 -4.01 -1.63
N LYS A 152 7.50 -4.87 -0.70
CA LYS A 152 8.33 -5.54 0.30
C LYS A 152 8.11 -7.03 0.23
N THR A 153 9.17 -7.82 0.41
CA THR A 153 9.08 -9.29 0.46
C THR A 153 10.11 -9.89 1.43
N GLY A 154 9.90 -11.13 1.85
CA GLY A 154 10.80 -11.92 2.70
C GLY A 154 10.48 -11.95 4.19
N THR A 155 9.69 -11.00 4.69
CA THR A 155 9.16 -11.01 6.08
C THR A 155 7.64 -11.10 6.12
N ASP A 156 6.98 -10.56 5.10
CA ASP A 156 5.53 -10.45 5.05
C ASP A 156 4.95 -11.63 4.26
N GLN A 157 3.89 -12.25 4.78
CA GLN A 157 3.20 -13.37 4.13
C GLN A 157 2.20 -12.86 3.07
N TYR A 158 2.69 -12.16 2.04
CA TYR A 158 1.86 -11.80 0.89
C TYR A 158 1.78 -12.96 -0.10
N SER A 159 0.59 -13.20 -0.67
CA SER A 159 0.40 -14.11 -1.80
C SER A 159 0.84 -13.47 -3.13
N SER A 160 0.67 -12.16 -3.23
CA SER A 160 1.17 -11.34 -4.33
C SER A 160 1.37 -9.91 -3.84
N ALA A 161 2.47 -9.27 -4.24
CA ALA A 161 2.66 -7.84 -4.05
C ALA A 161 3.38 -7.19 -5.23
N TYR A 162 3.01 -5.96 -5.56
CA TYR A 162 3.68 -5.20 -6.61
C TYR A 162 3.55 -3.68 -6.43
N GLY A 163 4.47 -2.94 -7.03
CA GLY A 163 4.39 -1.50 -7.23
C GLY A 163 4.37 -1.15 -8.72
N VAL A 164 3.70 -0.06 -9.09
CA VAL A 164 3.66 0.48 -10.44
C VAL A 164 3.91 1.98 -10.41
N LEU A 165 4.76 2.49 -11.30
CA LEU A 165 4.78 3.88 -11.72
C LEU A 165 4.21 3.93 -13.14
N ASP A 166 3.08 4.60 -13.33
CA ASP A 166 2.38 4.62 -14.63
C ASP A 166 2.82 5.78 -15.54
N LYS A 167 2.27 5.84 -16.75
CA LYS A 167 2.59 6.89 -17.74
C LYS A 167 2.12 8.29 -17.33
N LYS A 168 1.26 8.41 -16.32
CA LYS A 168 0.78 9.66 -15.72
C LYS A 168 1.50 9.96 -14.41
N PHE A 169 2.59 9.24 -14.12
CA PHE A 169 3.35 9.34 -12.87
C PHE A 169 2.51 9.08 -11.61
N GLN A 170 1.42 8.30 -11.73
CA GLN A 170 0.72 7.77 -10.57
C GLN A 170 1.46 6.54 -10.05
N ILE A 171 1.58 6.48 -8.73
CA ILE A 171 2.26 5.39 -8.05
C ILE A 171 1.21 4.48 -7.44
N THR A 172 1.16 3.22 -7.86
CA THR A 172 0.30 2.21 -7.24
C THR A 172 1.14 1.26 -6.39
N THR A 173 0.70 0.98 -5.17
CA THR A 173 1.18 -0.17 -4.40
C THR A 173 0.04 -1.15 -4.17
N TYR A 174 0.30 -2.43 -4.36
CA TYR A 174 -0.68 -3.51 -4.19
C TYR A 174 -0.07 -4.62 -3.36
N TYR A 175 -0.87 -5.15 -2.44
CA TYR A 175 -0.52 -6.36 -1.72
C TYR A 175 -1.77 -7.19 -1.45
N GLU A 176 -1.57 -8.49 -1.51
CA GLU A 176 -2.58 -9.51 -1.36
C GLU A 176 -2.11 -10.53 -0.34
N LYS A 177 -3.02 -11.03 0.50
CA LYS A 177 -2.78 -12.13 1.43
C LYS A 177 -3.88 -13.17 1.28
N LYS A 178 -3.49 -14.43 1.28
CA LYS A 178 -4.44 -15.54 1.48
C LYS A 178 -4.74 -15.68 2.97
N ARG A 179 -6.02 -15.75 3.31
CA ARG A 179 -6.50 -16.06 4.65
C ARG A 179 -6.83 -17.55 4.77
N ALA A 180 -7.01 -18.00 6.02
CA ALA A 180 -7.64 -19.30 6.27
C ALA A 180 -9.02 -19.32 5.58
N ASN A 181 -9.36 -20.43 4.91
CA ASN A 181 -10.58 -20.64 4.10
C ASN A 181 -10.54 -20.19 2.63
N ASN A 182 -9.36 -20.05 2.00
CA ASN A 182 -9.20 -19.59 0.60
C ASN A 182 -9.72 -18.17 0.30
N GLU A 183 -10.11 -17.41 1.31
CA GLU A 183 -10.41 -15.99 1.16
C GLU A 183 -9.14 -15.18 0.89
N THR A 184 -9.27 -14.14 0.08
CA THR A 184 -8.14 -13.30 -0.35
C THR A 184 -8.38 -11.85 0.06
N SER A 185 -7.49 -11.31 0.88
CA SER A 185 -7.51 -9.90 1.25
C SER A 185 -6.51 -9.12 0.40
N PHE A 186 -6.94 -8.07 -0.28
CA PHE A 186 -6.02 -7.16 -0.95
C PHE A 186 -6.18 -5.73 -0.45
N LYS A 187 -5.12 -4.94 -0.62
CA LYS A 187 -5.19 -3.48 -0.55
C LYS A 187 -4.32 -2.87 -1.65
N ARG A 188 -4.93 -1.91 -2.35
CA ARG A 188 -4.32 -1.09 -3.39
C ARG A 188 -4.29 0.36 -2.92
N ASN A 189 -3.12 0.97 -2.89
CA ASN A 189 -2.98 2.40 -2.67
C ASN A 189 -2.52 3.08 -3.95
N VAL A 190 -3.04 4.27 -4.23
CA VAL A 190 -2.59 5.13 -5.32
C VAL A 190 -2.09 6.43 -4.74
N TYR A 191 -0.90 6.85 -5.14
CA TYR A 191 -0.24 8.08 -4.73
C TYR A 191 0.08 8.93 -5.94
N ILE A 192 0.19 10.23 -5.71
CA ILE A 192 0.82 11.19 -6.61
C ILE A 192 1.96 11.88 -5.87
N PHE A 193 2.98 12.34 -6.59
CA PHE A 193 3.96 13.24 -6.01
C PHE A 193 3.42 14.67 -6.04
N ASN A 194 3.41 15.35 -4.89
CA ASN A 194 3.03 16.74 -4.76
C ASN A 194 4.29 17.61 -4.70
N SER A 195 4.65 18.23 -5.82
CA SER A 195 5.84 19.08 -5.94
C SER A 195 5.81 20.31 -5.04
N GLY A 196 4.63 20.78 -4.62
CA GLY A 196 4.50 21.93 -3.71
C GLY A 196 4.82 21.59 -2.27
N ALA A 197 4.57 20.35 -1.85
CA ALA A 197 4.80 19.86 -0.49
C ALA A 197 6.00 18.89 -0.39
N ASN A 198 6.64 18.55 -1.50
CA ASN A 198 7.74 17.57 -1.59
C ASN A 198 7.39 16.22 -0.94
N GLU A 199 6.17 15.73 -1.16
CA GLU A 199 5.68 14.49 -0.56
C GLU A 199 4.91 13.61 -1.55
N PHE A 200 4.82 12.32 -1.25
CA PHE A 200 3.90 11.42 -1.92
C PHE A 200 2.55 11.45 -1.21
N THR A 201 1.56 12.08 -1.84
CA THR A 201 0.20 12.19 -1.31
C THR A 201 -0.60 10.95 -1.71
N LEU A 202 -1.16 10.25 -0.71
CA LEU A 202 -2.11 9.15 -0.93
C LEU A 202 -3.45 9.74 -1.42
N ILE A 203 -3.86 9.37 -2.63
CA ILE A 203 -5.11 9.87 -3.23
C ILE A 203 -6.23 8.82 -3.23
N LEU A 204 -5.89 7.54 -3.10
CA LEU A 204 -6.87 6.46 -3.09
C LEU A 204 -6.34 5.26 -2.30
N THR A 205 -7.21 4.67 -1.49
CA THR A 205 -7.03 3.32 -0.95
C THR A 205 -8.25 2.49 -1.32
N GLU A 206 -8.03 1.41 -2.06
CA GLU A 206 -9.02 0.39 -2.37
C GLU A 206 -8.66 -0.91 -1.64
N PRO A 207 -9.39 -1.26 -0.58
CA PRO A 207 -9.33 -2.57 0.02
C PRO A 207 -10.39 -3.52 -0.60
N ASN A 208 -10.10 -4.83 -0.66
CA ASN A 208 -11.12 -5.84 -1.00
C ASN A 208 -12.08 -6.14 0.15
N GLU A 209 -11.59 -5.91 1.36
CA GLU A 209 -12.43 -5.92 2.52
C GLU A 209 -13.00 -4.52 2.65
N GLU A 210 -14.32 -4.42 2.82
CA GLU A 210 -14.86 -3.34 3.62
C GLU A 210 -13.90 -3.18 4.79
N ILE A 211 -13.26 -2.01 4.89
CA ILE A 211 -12.66 -1.64 6.16
C ILE A 211 -13.85 -1.81 7.10
N ILE A 212 -13.81 -2.85 7.94
CA ILE A 212 -14.69 -2.88 9.09
C ILE A 212 -14.16 -1.71 9.88
N GLU A 213 -14.67 -0.51 9.58
CA GLU A 213 -14.67 0.60 10.51
C GLU A 213 -15.13 -0.09 11.79
N ASN A 214 -14.22 -0.18 12.76
CA ASN A 214 -14.60 -0.72 14.05
C ASN A 214 -15.67 0.24 14.54
N VAL A 215 -16.94 -0.18 14.43
CA VAL A 215 -18.08 0.62 14.84
C VAL A 215 -17.82 0.98 16.30
N ILE A 216 -17.59 2.26 16.55
CA ILE A 216 -17.20 2.74 17.87
C ILE A 216 -18.47 2.74 18.71
N ASN A 217 -18.54 1.83 19.68
CA ASN A 217 -19.63 1.83 20.66
C ASN A 217 -19.47 3.04 21.60
N PRO A 218 -20.33 4.07 21.53
CA PRO A 218 -20.17 5.31 22.29
C PRO A 218 -20.48 5.16 23.79
N ILE A 219 -20.94 3.99 24.22
CA ILE A 219 -21.23 3.67 25.63
C ILE A 219 -20.37 2.53 26.15
N ASP A 220 -19.28 2.16 25.44
CA ASP A 220 -18.48 1.01 25.83
C ASP A 220 -17.85 1.15 27.22
N THR A 221 -17.52 2.39 27.60
CA THR A 221 -16.92 2.73 28.90
C THR A 221 -17.93 2.78 30.05
N PHE A 222 -19.23 2.64 29.78
CA PHE A 222 -20.26 2.77 30.80
C PHE A 222 -20.35 1.50 31.67
N PRO A 223 -20.85 1.59 32.92
CA PRO A 223 -20.91 0.44 33.82
C PRO A 223 -21.82 -0.69 33.33
N THR A 224 -21.49 -1.93 33.71
CA THR A 224 -22.25 -3.16 33.40
C THR A 224 -22.54 -4.00 34.64
N LYS A 225 -23.05 -3.38 35.70
CA LYS A 225 -23.29 -4.03 37.00
C LYS A 225 -24.67 -4.68 37.09
N ASN A 226 -25.67 -4.19 36.34
CA ASN A 226 -27.02 -4.74 36.40
C ASN A 226 -27.15 -6.06 35.62
N LYS A 227 -28.16 -6.86 35.97
CA LYS A 227 -28.41 -8.22 35.44
C LYS A 227 -28.36 -8.32 33.91
N TYR A 228 -29.00 -7.37 33.23
CA TYR A 228 -29.14 -7.34 31.76
C TYR A 228 -28.09 -6.47 31.07
N SER A 229 -27.15 -5.90 31.81
CA SER A 229 -26.06 -5.13 31.21
C SER A 229 -25.02 -6.05 30.56
N GLY A 230 -24.44 -5.59 29.46
CA GLY A 230 -23.43 -6.31 28.68
C GLY A 230 -23.59 -6.07 27.17
N ASP A 231 -22.73 -6.72 26.40
CA ASP A 231 -22.80 -6.71 24.94
C ASP A 231 -23.53 -7.93 24.42
N TYR A 232 -24.46 -7.71 23.49
CA TYR A 232 -25.23 -8.72 22.81
C TYR A 232 -24.87 -8.65 21.32
N VAL A 233 -24.14 -9.65 20.82
CA VAL A 233 -23.42 -9.55 19.54
C VAL A 233 -23.86 -10.68 18.62
N LYS A 234 -24.43 -10.34 17.47
CA LYS A 234 -24.69 -11.28 16.38
C LYS A 234 -23.46 -11.43 15.49
N ASP A 235 -22.86 -10.30 15.11
CA ASP A 235 -21.58 -10.21 14.40
C ASP A 235 -20.93 -8.83 14.66
N LYS A 236 -19.81 -8.52 14.00
CA LYS A 236 -19.06 -7.26 14.22
C LYS A 236 -19.84 -5.99 13.85
N LYS A 237 -20.83 -6.10 12.97
CA LYS A 237 -21.64 -4.99 12.44
C LYS A 237 -23.09 -5.02 12.92
N ASN A 238 -23.45 -6.02 13.73
CA ASN A 238 -24.80 -6.20 14.25
C ASN A 238 -24.74 -6.55 15.74
N PHE A 239 -24.90 -5.54 16.59
CA PHE A 239 -24.81 -5.69 18.03
C PHE A 239 -25.66 -4.70 18.81
N ILE A 240 -25.98 -5.07 20.04
CA ILE A 240 -26.68 -4.24 21.03
C ILE A 240 -25.81 -4.20 22.28
N SER A 241 -25.36 -3.02 22.66
CA SER A 241 -24.70 -2.77 23.93
C SER A 241 -25.71 -2.22 24.92
N VAL A 242 -25.83 -2.87 26.07
CA VAL A 242 -26.69 -2.47 27.17
C VAL A 242 -25.82 -2.11 28.36
N ARG A 243 -26.04 -0.92 28.90
CA ARG A 243 -25.26 -0.35 29.99
C ARG A 243 -26.18 0.15 31.09
N ASP A 244 -25.63 0.28 32.28
CA ASP A 244 -26.35 0.82 33.42
C ASP A 244 -26.69 2.29 33.14
N GLY A 245 -27.97 2.66 33.28
CA GLY A 245 -28.37 4.06 33.24
C GLY A 245 -28.51 4.65 34.64
N ARG A 246 -29.21 5.79 34.71
CA ARG A 246 -29.38 6.55 35.97
C ARG A 246 -30.13 5.75 37.03
N ARG A 247 -31.07 4.89 36.61
CA ARG A 247 -31.86 3.99 37.47
C ARG A 247 -31.74 2.57 36.94
N ALA A 248 -31.87 1.58 37.83
CA ALA A 248 -31.86 0.17 37.42
C ALA A 248 -32.99 -0.18 36.42
N THR A 249 -34.09 0.59 36.45
CA THR A 249 -35.23 0.47 35.53
C THR A 249 -35.02 1.20 34.20
N GLU A 250 -33.92 1.92 34.01
CA GLU A 250 -33.68 2.80 32.86
C GLU A 250 -32.32 2.53 32.21
N PRO A 251 -32.11 1.37 31.56
CA PRO A 251 -30.83 1.05 30.90
C PRO A 251 -30.53 2.00 29.73
N VAL A 252 -29.24 2.23 29.49
CA VAL A 252 -28.76 2.91 28.28
C VAL A 252 -28.44 1.85 27.23
N VAL A 253 -29.02 1.99 26.05
CA VAL A 253 -28.84 1.08 24.92
C VAL A 253 -28.12 1.77 23.77
N PHE A 254 -27.25 1.03 23.11
CA PHE A 254 -26.69 1.37 21.81
C PHE A 254 -26.90 0.18 20.87
N VAL A 255 -27.54 0.43 19.73
CA VAL A 255 -27.84 -0.56 18.70
C VAL A 255 -27.08 -0.14 17.45
N HIS A 256 -26.32 -1.07 16.88
CA HIS A 256 -25.76 -0.95 15.54
C HIS A 256 -26.20 -2.14 14.70
N PHE A 257 -26.64 -1.86 13.48
CA PHE A 257 -26.99 -2.90 12.53
C PHE A 257 -26.60 -2.52 11.11
N GLU A 258 -26.17 -3.53 10.36
CA GLU A 258 -25.91 -3.46 8.93
C GLU A 258 -26.47 -4.72 8.26
N LYS A 259 -27.41 -4.52 7.34
CA LYS A 259 -28.06 -5.57 6.55
C LYS A 259 -28.21 -5.08 5.10
N SER A 260 -27.38 -5.61 4.20
CA SER A 260 -27.32 -5.16 2.80
C SER A 260 -27.11 -3.64 2.75
N ASP A 261 -27.92 -2.89 1.99
CA ASP A 261 -27.81 -1.42 1.89
C ASP A 261 -28.39 -0.66 3.10
N CYS A 262 -28.85 -1.38 4.14
CA CYS A 262 -29.48 -0.80 5.30
C CYS A 262 -28.51 -0.75 6.48
N ARG A 263 -28.18 0.46 6.93
CA ARG A 263 -27.30 0.71 8.07
C ARG A 263 -27.95 1.71 9.01
N GLY A 264 -27.82 1.48 10.32
CA GLY A 264 -28.39 2.39 11.30
C GLY A 264 -27.79 2.24 12.69
N GLU A 265 -27.77 3.36 13.40
CA GLU A 265 -27.36 3.46 14.79
C GLU A 265 -28.45 4.09 15.64
N LEU A 266 -28.65 3.54 16.84
CA LEU A 266 -29.55 4.10 17.82
C LEU A 266 -28.93 4.05 19.20
N LYS A 267 -28.79 5.23 19.83
CA LYS A 267 -28.38 5.39 21.22
C LYS A 267 -29.52 6.03 22.00
N GLY A 268 -29.83 5.49 23.18
CA GLY A 268 -30.85 6.10 24.02
C GLY A 268 -31.09 5.39 25.34
N THR A 269 -32.01 5.92 26.14
CA THR A 269 -32.42 5.31 27.41
C THR A 269 -33.72 4.54 27.18
N ALA A 270 -33.69 3.23 27.38
CA ALA A 270 -34.89 2.40 27.42
C ALA A 270 -35.43 2.34 28.85
N ARG A 271 -36.70 1.97 29.03
CA ARG A 271 -37.35 1.83 30.34
C ARG A 271 -37.95 0.44 30.48
N PHE A 272 -37.62 -0.27 31.56
CA PHE A 272 -38.26 -1.53 31.90
C PHE A 272 -39.75 -1.32 32.18
N VAL A 273 -40.59 -2.00 31.39
CA VAL A 273 -42.05 -2.07 31.56
C VAL A 273 -42.48 -3.39 32.22
N SER A 274 -41.58 -4.38 32.24
CA SER A 274 -41.71 -5.62 33.01
C SER A 274 -40.33 -6.09 33.49
N ALA A 275 -40.27 -7.22 34.20
CA ALA A 275 -39.02 -7.79 34.69
C ALA A 275 -38.01 -8.16 33.58
N THR A 276 -38.47 -8.36 32.35
CA THR A 276 -37.66 -8.81 31.22
C THR A 276 -37.82 -7.93 29.99
N MET A 277 -38.70 -6.95 29.99
CA MET A 277 -39.01 -6.14 28.82
C MET A 277 -38.69 -4.67 29.07
N ALA A 278 -37.87 -4.08 28.21
CA ALA A 278 -37.62 -2.64 28.19
C ALA A 278 -38.06 -2.03 26.87
N VAL A 279 -38.63 -0.83 26.93
CA VAL A 279 -39.09 -0.08 25.75
C VAL A 279 -38.28 1.21 25.63
N PHE A 280 -37.75 1.45 24.45
CA PHE A 280 -37.21 2.74 24.05
C PHE A 280 -38.28 3.49 23.25
N GLN A 281 -38.58 4.71 23.67
CA GLN A 281 -39.47 5.64 22.96
C GLN A 281 -38.86 7.03 23.06
N GLU A 282 -38.65 7.68 21.93
CA GLU A 282 -38.19 9.08 21.89
C GLU A 282 -39.41 10.02 21.90
N SER A 283 -39.39 11.04 22.76
CA SER A 283 -40.50 11.97 22.92
C SER A 283 -40.70 12.78 21.63
N GLY A 284 -41.91 12.76 21.07
CA GLY A 284 -42.22 13.44 19.81
C GLY A 284 -41.80 12.68 18.54
N ASN A 285 -41.31 11.43 18.66
CA ASN A 285 -40.88 10.59 17.53
C ASN A 285 -41.70 9.28 17.50
N PRO A 286 -42.24 8.84 16.34
CA PRO A 286 -42.95 7.56 16.23
C PRO A 286 -42.06 6.32 16.39
N CYS A 287 -40.74 6.47 16.42
CA CYS A 287 -39.80 5.37 16.60
C CYS A 287 -39.88 4.77 18.00
N SER A 288 -40.17 3.46 18.06
CA SER A 288 -40.18 2.71 19.30
C SER A 288 -39.59 1.31 19.14
N LEU A 289 -38.77 0.93 20.11
CA LEU A 289 -38.09 -0.36 20.14
C LEU A 289 -38.42 -1.10 21.43
N GLU A 290 -38.73 -2.38 21.29
CA GLU A 290 -38.90 -3.30 22.41
C GLU A 290 -37.68 -4.21 22.51
N PHE A 291 -37.13 -4.32 23.72
CA PHE A 291 -36.06 -5.22 24.08
C PHE A 291 -36.58 -6.25 25.08
N THR A 292 -36.69 -7.50 24.63
CA THR A 292 -37.05 -8.64 25.49
C THR A 292 -35.78 -9.40 25.88
N PHE A 293 -35.44 -9.34 27.16
CA PHE A 293 -34.25 -9.93 27.75
C PHE A 293 -34.49 -11.34 28.27
N SER A 294 -33.52 -12.22 28.04
CA SER A 294 -33.37 -13.45 28.81
C SER A 294 -31.94 -13.57 29.36
N ASN A 295 -31.62 -14.67 30.03
CA ASN A 295 -30.32 -14.86 30.69
C ASN A 295 -29.13 -14.73 29.73
N ASN A 296 -29.29 -15.08 28.44
CA ASN A 296 -28.19 -15.16 27.48
C ASN A 296 -28.44 -14.49 26.13
N ARG A 297 -29.53 -13.72 25.98
CA ARG A 297 -29.83 -13.01 24.73
C ARG A 297 -30.75 -11.82 24.97
N VAL A 298 -30.79 -10.91 24.02
CA VAL A 298 -31.86 -9.92 23.89
C VAL A 298 -32.52 -10.10 22.53
N VAL A 299 -33.84 -10.02 22.51
CA VAL A 299 -34.63 -9.95 21.28
C VAL A 299 -35.06 -8.49 21.12
N MET A 300 -34.74 -7.90 19.98
CA MET A 300 -35.13 -6.54 19.64
C MET A 300 -36.21 -6.58 18.58
N LYS A 301 -37.30 -5.83 18.80
CA LYS A 301 -38.41 -5.64 17.87
C LYS A 301 -38.68 -4.16 17.67
N GLU A 302 -39.09 -3.81 16.47
CA GLU A 302 -39.52 -2.45 16.14
C GLU A 302 -41.04 -2.39 16.30
N THR A 303 -41.52 -1.59 17.26
CA THR A 303 -42.95 -1.46 17.56
C THR A 303 -43.53 -0.14 17.08
N GLY A 304 -42.70 0.77 16.56
CA GLY A 304 -43.07 2.06 16.00
C GLY A 304 -42.06 2.46 14.94
N GLY A 305 -42.54 2.97 13.80
CA GLY A 305 -41.81 3.06 12.51
C GLY A 305 -40.58 3.94 12.50
N CYS A 306 -39.48 3.46 13.09
CA CYS A 306 -38.15 4.04 13.08
C CYS A 306 -37.58 4.17 11.65
N GLY A 307 -38.04 3.35 10.71
CA GLY A 307 -37.57 3.37 9.32
C GLY A 307 -37.86 4.67 8.54
N THR A 308 -38.89 5.43 8.90
CA THR A 308 -39.33 6.60 8.12
C THR A 308 -38.53 7.88 8.43
N TYR A 309 -37.85 7.93 9.58
CA TYR A 309 -37.29 9.19 10.12
C TYR A 309 -35.75 9.26 10.12
N ARG A 310 -35.05 8.18 9.79
CA ARG A 310 -33.57 8.10 9.86
C ARG A 310 -32.91 7.50 8.61
N ASP A 311 -33.56 7.57 7.45
CA ASP A 311 -33.12 6.93 6.19
C ASP A 311 -32.93 5.39 6.30
N ILE A 312 -33.47 4.77 7.35
CA ILE A 312 -33.41 3.32 7.59
C ILE A 312 -34.55 2.67 6.79
N LYS A 313 -34.26 2.21 5.57
CA LYS A 313 -35.29 1.63 4.67
C LYS A 313 -35.66 0.17 4.97
N CYS A 314 -35.26 -0.38 6.12
CA CYS A 314 -35.46 -1.80 6.45
C CYS A 314 -35.94 -2.02 7.89
N PHE A 315 -36.67 -3.12 8.10
CA PHE A 315 -36.92 -3.66 9.43
C PHE A 315 -35.65 -4.30 9.99
N PHE A 316 -35.27 -3.95 11.22
CA PHE A 316 -34.01 -4.39 11.84
C PHE A 316 -34.20 -5.21 13.11
N GLU A 317 -35.28 -6.00 13.18
CA GLU A 317 -35.52 -6.95 14.26
C GLU A 317 -34.49 -8.09 14.32
N GLY A 318 -34.24 -8.62 15.52
CA GLY A 318 -33.28 -9.71 15.66
C GLY A 318 -33.14 -10.28 17.06
N THR A 319 -32.46 -11.42 17.12
CA THR A 319 -32.02 -12.04 18.38
C THR A 319 -30.51 -11.93 18.49
N TYR A 320 -30.03 -11.38 19.60
CA TYR A 320 -28.62 -11.08 19.84
C TYR A 320 -28.14 -11.85 21.07
N PRO A 321 -27.22 -12.81 20.93
CA PRO A 321 -26.70 -13.56 22.06
C PRO A 321 -25.73 -12.72 22.91
N LYS A 322 -25.78 -12.90 24.23
CA LYS A 322 -24.89 -12.21 25.17
C LYS A 322 -23.46 -12.69 24.99
N LYS A 323 -22.55 -11.76 24.75
CA LYS A 323 -21.11 -12.00 24.67
C LYS A 323 -20.61 -12.49 26.02
N LYS A 324 -19.90 -13.62 26.02
CA LYS A 324 -19.26 -14.14 27.25
C LYS A 324 -18.21 -13.14 27.71
N ALA A 325 -18.22 -12.81 29.01
CA ALA A 325 -17.15 -12.03 29.61
C ALA A 325 -15.82 -12.78 29.38
N LYS A 326 -14.79 -12.08 28.88
CA LYS A 326 -13.44 -12.65 28.88
C LYS A 326 -13.06 -12.85 30.34
N LYS A 327 -12.82 -14.10 30.75
CA LYS A 327 -12.18 -14.38 32.03
C LYS A 327 -10.84 -13.63 32.00
N LYS A 328 -10.63 -12.74 32.96
CA LYS A 328 -9.33 -12.10 33.17
C LYS A 328 -8.31 -13.15 33.56
#